data_AF-A0A952CSL5-F1
#
_entry.id   AF-A0A952CSL5-F1
#
_cell.length_a   1.000
_cell.length_b   1.000
_cell.length_c   1.000
_cell.angle_alpha   90.00
_cell.angle_beta   90.00
_cell.angle_gamma   90.00
#
_symmetry.space_group_name_H-M   'P 1'
#
loop_
_entity.id
_entity.type
_entity.pdbx_description
1 polymer ?
#
loop_
_entity_poly.entity_id
_entity_poly.type
_entity_poly.pdbx_seq_one_letter_code
_entity_poly.pdbx_strand_id
1 'polypeptide(L)' 'IYSYGREYLKLKGQGGRPLSGNECRFCHTMVIQDTALEDIKTKGYHIIEIEGCS' A
#
# COMPACT_ATOMS: atom_id res chain seq x y z
N ILE A 1 1.84 2.30 9.57
CA ILE A 1 1.32 2.03 8.20
C ILE A 1 1.35 3.26 7.30
N TYR A 2 0.90 4.44 7.75
CA TYR A 2 0.81 5.64 6.91
C TYR A 2 2.13 6.09 6.25
N SER A 3 3.28 5.86 6.89
CA SER A 3 4.60 6.18 6.32
C SER A 3 4.84 5.47 4.99
N TYR A 4 4.51 4.18 4.89
CA TYR A 4 4.72 3.38 3.67
C TYR A 4 3.90 3.93 2.49
N GLY A 5 2.62 4.24 2.73
CA GLY A 5 1.76 4.85 1.73
C GLY A 5 2.24 6.25 1.32
N ARG A 6 2.73 7.07 2.27
CA ARG A 6 3.28 8.40 1.95
C ARG A 6 4.53 8.33 1.08
N GLU A 7 5.48 7.46 1.40
CA GLU A 7 6.69 7.28 0.58
C GLU A 7 6.33 6.84 -0.84
N TYR A 8 5.37 5.92 -0.96
CA TYR A 8 4.90 5.48 -2.27
C TYR A 8 4.17 6.58 -3.05
N LEU A 9 3.32 7.38 -2.41
CA LEU A 9 2.65 8.52 -3.05
C LEU A 9 3.64 9.58 -3.53
N LYS A 10 4.75 9.80 -2.81
CA LYS A 10 5.83 10.69 -3.28
C LYS A 10 6.45 10.17 -4.59
N LEU A 11 6.72 8.87 -4.68
CA LEU A 11 7.26 8.25 -5.91
C LEU A 11 6.31 8.40 -7.10
N LYS A 12 5.00 8.45 -6.85
CA LYS A 12 3.97 8.67 -7.88
C LYS A 12 3.69 10.15 -8.18
N GLY A 13 4.42 11.08 -7.58
CA GLY A 13 4.18 12.53 -7.72
C GLY A 13 2.91 13.01 -7.01
N GLN A 14 2.33 12.21 -6.11
CA GLN A 14 1.09 12.49 -5.38
C GLN A 14 1.31 12.75 -3.88
N GLY A 15 2.53 13.12 -3.49
CA GLY A 15 2.92 13.28 -2.07
C GLY A 15 2.15 14.36 -1.29
N GLY A 16 1.41 15.25 -1.97
CA GLY A 16 0.58 16.28 -1.33
C GLY A 16 -0.80 15.80 -0.87
N ARG A 17 -1.19 14.56 -1.17
CA ARG A 17 -2.50 14.03 -0.76
C ARG A 17 -2.50 13.64 0.72
N PRO A 18 -3.58 13.93 1.47
CA PRO A 18 -3.70 13.46 2.84
C PRO A 18 -3.77 11.93 2.88
N LEU A 19 -3.13 11.35 3.90
CA LEU A 19 -3.23 9.93 4.20
C LEU A 19 -3.36 9.77 5.72
N SER A 20 -4.62 9.79 6.16
CA SER A 20 -5.07 9.66 7.54
C SER A 20 -5.91 8.39 7.72
N GLY A 21 -6.55 8.23 8.88
CA GLY A 21 -7.47 7.11 9.12
C GLY A 21 -8.71 7.11 8.21
N ASN A 22 -9.05 8.24 7.59
CA ASN A 22 -10.16 8.33 6.64
C ASN A 22 -9.83 7.63 5.30
N GLU A 23 -8.59 7.75 4.84
CA GLU A 23 -8.12 7.16 3.58
C GLU A 23 -7.52 5.75 3.78
N CYS A 24 -6.93 5.48 4.93
CA CYS A 24 -6.32 4.18 5.26
C CYS A 24 -7.29 3.32 6.07
N ARG A 25 -7.94 2.38 5.39
CA ARG A 25 -8.86 1.42 6.02
C ARG A 25 -8.45 -0.01 5.74
N PHE A 26 -8.72 -0.88 6.70
CA PHE A 26 -8.66 -2.32 6.46
C PHE A 26 -9.91 -2.72 5.65
N CYS A 27 -9.71 -3.23 4.44
CA CYS A 27 -10.81 -3.67 3.58
C CYS A 27 -11.09 -5.17 3.76
N HIS A 28 -10.10 -6.02 3.48
CA HIS A 28 -10.21 -7.48 3.54
C HIS A 28 -8.82 -8.13 3.55
N THR A 29 -8.77 -9.44 3.72
CA THR A 29 -7.58 -10.26 3.48
C THR A 29 -7.71 -11.02 2.16
N MET A 30 -6.63 -11.13 1.40
CA MET A 30 -6.58 -11.91 0.16
C MET A 30 -5.31 -12.75 0.10
N VAL A 31 -5.34 -13.81 -0.71
CA VAL A 31 -4.13 -14.56 -1.06
C VAL A 31 -3.36 -13.73 -2.10
N ILE A 32 -2.08 -13.48 -1.82
CA ILE A 32 -1.18 -12.75 -2.71
C ILE A 32 -0.30 -13.73 -3.49
N GLN A 33 0.14 -13.33 -4.69
CA GLN A 33 1.10 -14.11 -5.49
C GLN A 33 2.50 -14.10 -4.84
N ASP A 34 3.29 -15.13 -5.11
CA ASP A 34 4.66 -15.28 -4.56
C ASP A 34 5.58 -14.10 -4.87
N THR A 35 5.31 -13.34 -5.94
CA THR A 35 6.06 -12.14 -6.33
C THR A 35 6.06 -11.06 -5.25
N ALA A 36 5.00 -10.97 -4.45
CA ALA A 36 4.92 -10.04 -3.31
C ALA A 36 5.66 -10.56 -2.07
N LEU A 37 5.94 -11.88 -2.00
CA LEU A 37 6.52 -12.51 -0.82
C LEU A 37 7.97 -12.05 -0.59
N GLU A 38 8.74 -11.88 -1.65
CA GLU A 38 10.14 -11.43 -1.54
C GLU A 38 10.24 -9.99 -1.04
N ASP A 39 9.36 -9.11 -1.51
CA ASP A 39 9.26 -7.74 -1.01
C ASP A 39 8.87 -7.71 0.48
N ILE A 40 7.92 -8.54 0.89
CA ILE A 40 7.53 -8.64 2.31
C ILE A 40 8.68 -9.18 3.16
N LYS A 41 9.42 -10.18 2.68
CA LYS A 41 10.59 -10.75 3.39
C LYS A 41 11.72 -9.74 3.54
N THR A 42 11.99 -8.93 2.51
CA THR A 42 13.14 -8.02 2.47
C THR A 42 12.83 -6.62 3.03
N LYS A 43 11.64 -6.08 2.75
CA LYS A 43 11.23 -4.72 3.11
C LYS A 43 10.23 -4.69 4.28
N GLY A 44 9.61 -5.82 4.60
CA GLY A 44 8.56 -5.93 5.62
C GLY A 44 7.16 -5.55 5.14
N TYR A 45 6.99 -5.16 3.87
CA TYR A 45 5.70 -4.78 3.28
C TYR A 45 5.74 -4.83 1.74
N HIS A 46 4.57 -4.87 1.11
CA HIS A 46 4.40 -4.71 -0.33
C HIS A 46 3.16 -3.85 -0.61
N ILE A 47 3.22 -2.96 -1.60
CA ILE A 47 2.12 -2.07 -1.98
C ILE A 47 1.56 -2.54 -3.31
N ILE A 48 0.28 -2.88 -3.33
CA ILE A 48 -0.44 -3.34 -4.51
C ILE A 48 -1.37 -2.22 -4.98
N GLU A 49 -1.33 -1.93 -6.29
CA GLU A 49 -2.31 -1.05 -6.93
C GLU A 49 -3.55 -1.88 -7.27
N ILE A 50 -4.65 -1.61 -6.57
CA ILE A 50 -5.92 -2.33 -6.78
C ILE A 50 -6.94 -1.34 -7.36
N GLU A 51 -7.46 -1.66 -8.54
CA GLU A 51 -8.63 -0.96 -9.09
C GLU A 51 -9.92 -1.66 -8.62
N GLY A 52 -10.95 -0.89 -8.27
CA GLY A 52 -12.30 -1.43 -8.09
C GLY A 52 -12.59 -2.16 -6.77
N CYS A 53 -11.87 -1.91 -5.68
CA CYS A 53 -12.29 -2.38 -4.35
C CYS A 53 -13.55 -1.65 -3.88
N SER A 54 -14.72 -2.27 -4.08
CA SER A 54 -16.00 -1.89 -3.44
C SER A 54 -16.11 -2.50 -2.05
#